data_AF-A0A3B5QY10-F1
#
_entry.id   AF-A0A3B5QY10-F1
#
_cell.length_a   1.000
_cell.length_b   1.000
_cell.length_c   1.000
_cell.angle_alpha   90.00
_cell.angle_beta   90.00
_cell.angle_gamma   90.00
#
_symmetry.space_group_name_H-M   'P 1'
#
loop_
_entity.id
_entity.type
_entity.pdbx_description
1 polymer ?
#
loop_
_entity_poly.entity_id
_entity_poly.type
_entity_poly.pdbx_seq_one_letter_code
_entity_poly.pdbx_strand_id
1 'polypeptide(L)'
;MESVYIFDFICLTSAFLPFFSQVSILLAIELIWNLCEVLFIDAAPAGSLLLHLLDWVRLHKADVDEKAKDVLQSDSPAEHHNYWDVVVSYVLQGRLEEARQMLVKQATLQPASRNMYKLMDSLLSKMPFYNPGGTQTLTEFDVKWRNWHEEVDRYLKDNTFASNRHLELICKILVGDEDTLLEQKELLSTWYHFLVTRLLYSHPTVKPTDLHYYAQSCLTMFLDSRSVQEPLDSILLAAFEFDIYLVIKDCSIVLNNWWFVAHLTDLLDHCKLLQSHNLNFGSNMREFLLLEYASGLFTHHSLWQCAVDYFDHCPELGRACLELQIERVPLDTERKALKVLRICEERQMSEQVRSICKIMAMRALRNNRLGSALSWSIRAKDAAFATLISERFLQDYCAKGTFSDLDLIDNLGPAMLLSDRLTFLGKYREFHKLYGEKRFKEAAKLLLSLMTAKIAPRSFWMTLLTDALPLLEQKEVIFSADQTYELMYCLEELTSSLDTEEDVEQTKVELLRLSLARNLAMAIVKEGTVET
;
A
#
# COMPACT_ATOMS: atom_id res chain seq x y z
N MET A 1 -29.17 1.63 10.10
CA MET A 1 -28.18 1.45 9.03
C MET A 1 -27.17 0.48 9.59
N GLU A 2 -27.14 -0.70 8.99
CA GLU A 2 -27.10 -2.02 9.61
C GLU A 2 -25.71 -2.44 10.18
N SER A 3 -25.68 -2.72 11.48
CA SER A 3 -24.68 -3.60 12.12
C SER A 3 -25.39 -4.89 12.52
N VAL A 4 -25.67 -5.74 11.54
CA VAL A 4 -26.35 -7.03 11.70
C VAL A 4 -25.28 -8.09 12.01
N TYR A 5 -25.30 -8.58 13.26
CA TYR A 5 -24.94 -9.92 13.75
C TYR A 5 -23.73 -10.64 13.13
N ILE A 6 -22.59 -10.65 13.84
CA ILE A 6 -21.47 -11.58 13.59
C ILE A 6 -21.50 -12.79 14.55
N PHE A 7 -22.21 -12.70 15.68
CA PHE A 7 -22.18 -13.77 16.69
C PHE A 7 -23.08 -14.99 16.40
N ASP A 8 -24.11 -14.87 15.55
CA ASP A 8 -25.16 -15.91 15.44
C ASP A 8 -25.22 -16.73 14.14
N PHE A 9 -24.19 -16.70 13.27
CA PHE A 9 -24.25 -17.49 12.01
C PHE A 9 -23.09 -18.46 11.75
N ILE A 10 -22.16 -18.67 12.69
CA ILE A 10 -20.90 -19.36 12.36
C ILE A 10 -20.75 -20.70 13.08
N CYS A 11 -21.78 -21.53 12.96
CA CYS A 11 -21.63 -22.98 13.00
C CYS A 11 -22.05 -23.54 11.66
N LEU A 12 -21.08 -23.88 10.80
CA LEU A 12 -21.07 -25.04 9.87
C LEU A 12 -19.99 -24.86 8.77
N THR A 13 -19.20 -25.92 8.58
CA THR A 13 -18.26 -26.24 7.48
C THR A 13 -16.79 -25.80 7.63
N SER A 14 -15.89 -26.75 7.33
CA SER A 14 -14.43 -26.66 7.35
C SER A 14 -13.80 -25.63 6.39
N ALA A 15 -14.63 -24.93 5.60
CA ALA A 15 -14.19 -23.88 4.68
C ALA A 15 -13.92 -22.53 5.37
N PHE A 16 -14.43 -22.31 6.60
CA PHE A 16 -14.30 -21.04 7.32
C PHE A 16 -13.15 -20.98 8.34
N LEU A 17 -12.49 -22.11 8.62
CA LEU A 17 -11.34 -22.20 9.53
C LEU A 17 -10.23 -21.15 9.29
N PRO A 18 -9.85 -20.81 8.03
CA PRO A 18 -8.86 -19.77 7.78
C PRO A 18 -9.34 -18.35 8.11
N PHE A 19 -10.65 -18.10 8.05
CA PHE A 19 -11.22 -16.79 8.37
C PHE A 19 -11.34 -16.57 9.88
N PHE A 20 -11.62 -17.64 10.64
CA PHE A 20 -11.60 -17.58 12.11
C PHE A 20 -10.24 -17.17 12.65
N SER A 21 -9.14 -17.72 12.11
CA SER A 21 -7.80 -17.33 12.57
C SER A 21 -7.47 -15.87 12.26
N GLN A 22 -7.93 -15.33 11.12
CA GLN A 22 -7.74 -13.92 10.77
C GLN A 22 -8.56 -12.97 11.66
N VAL A 23 -9.79 -13.33 12.02
CA VAL A 23 -10.60 -12.55 12.96
C VAL A 23 -9.95 -12.54 14.34
N SER A 24 -9.46 -13.68 14.83
CA SER A 24 -8.73 -13.76 16.09
C SER A 24 -7.47 -12.90 16.09
N ILE A 25 -6.71 -12.87 14.99
CA ILE A 25 -5.53 -12.00 14.83
C ILE A 25 -5.93 -10.53 14.84
N LEU A 26 -7.03 -10.15 14.17
CA LEU A 26 -7.49 -8.76 14.14
C LEU A 26 -7.94 -8.29 15.53
N LEU A 27 -8.67 -9.13 16.27
CA LEU A 27 -9.06 -8.84 17.66
C LEU A 27 -7.85 -8.72 18.58
N ALA A 28 -6.83 -9.55 18.40
CA ALA A 28 -5.57 -9.43 19.13
C ALA A 28 -4.83 -8.13 18.79
N ILE A 29 -4.82 -7.74 17.51
CA ILE A 29 -4.26 -6.47 17.04
C ILE A 29 -4.97 -5.29 17.72
N GLU A 30 -6.30 -5.27 17.70
CA GLU A 30 -7.10 -4.22 18.32
C GLU A 30 -6.85 -4.14 19.83
N LEU A 31 -6.80 -5.31 20.52
CA LEU A 31 -6.50 -5.40 21.94
C LEU A 31 -5.13 -4.80 22.29
N ILE A 32 -4.09 -5.18 21.55
CA ILE A 32 -2.72 -4.69 21.78
C ILE A 32 -2.63 -3.20 21.43
N TRP A 33 -3.24 -2.77 20.31
CA TRP A 33 -3.23 -1.37 19.89
C TRP A 33 -3.84 -0.47 20.95
N ASN A 34 -5.05 -0.79 21.42
CA ASN A 34 -5.76 -0.03 22.43
C ASN A 34 -4.96 0.01 23.75
N LEU A 35 -4.31 -1.10 24.13
CA LEU A 35 -3.44 -1.11 25.31
C LEU A 35 -2.22 -0.19 25.14
N CYS A 36 -1.56 -0.24 23.97
CA CYS A 36 -0.43 0.61 23.66
C CYS A 36 -0.81 2.09 23.65
N GLU A 37 -2.01 2.43 23.15
CA GLU A 37 -2.55 3.79 23.20
C GLU A 37 -2.69 4.28 24.64
N VAL A 38 -3.32 3.48 25.51
CA VAL A 38 -3.52 3.81 26.93
C VAL A 38 -2.18 3.96 27.68
N LEU A 39 -1.24 3.03 27.47
CA LEU A 39 0.01 2.98 28.23
C LEU A 39 1.08 3.94 27.71
N PHE A 40 1.24 4.04 26.39
CA PHE A 40 2.38 4.72 25.78
C PHE A 40 2.03 6.10 25.20
N ILE A 41 0.87 6.23 24.57
CA ILE A 41 0.51 7.44 23.82
C ILE A 41 -0.19 8.45 24.75
N ASP A 42 -1.28 8.04 25.38
CA ASP A 42 -1.99 8.85 26.36
C ASP A 42 -1.18 9.04 27.64
N ALA A 43 -0.32 8.06 27.94
CA ALA A 43 0.53 8.01 29.13
C ALA A 43 -0.25 8.38 30.40
N ALA A 44 -1.43 7.76 30.56
CA ALA A 44 -2.42 8.17 31.54
C ALA A 44 -1.83 8.16 32.97
N PRO A 45 -1.99 9.26 33.74
CA PRO A 45 -1.47 9.31 35.09
C PRO A 45 -2.22 8.36 36.03
N ALA A 46 -1.65 8.13 37.22
CA ALA A 46 -2.31 7.34 38.27
C ALA A 46 -3.73 7.85 38.56
N GLY A 47 -4.67 6.93 38.76
CA GLY A 47 -6.10 7.22 38.84
C GLY A 47 -6.79 7.14 37.47
N SER A 48 -6.41 7.98 36.50
CA SER A 48 -6.99 7.95 35.14
C SER A 48 -6.69 6.65 34.41
N LEU A 49 -5.49 6.09 34.62
CA LEU A 49 -5.07 4.82 34.03
C LEU A 49 -6.08 3.69 34.27
N LEU A 50 -6.61 3.56 35.49
CA LEU A 50 -7.57 2.50 35.80
C LEU A 50 -8.88 2.68 35.02
N LEU A 51 -9.33 3.91 34.81
CA LEU A 51 -10.53 4.18 34.01
C LEU A 51 -10.33 3.72 32.57
N HIS A 52 -9.19 4.05 31.97
CA HIS A 52 -8.86 3.62 30.62
C HIS A 52 -8.71 2.09 30.53
N LEU A 53 -8.14 1.44 31.54
CA LEU A 53 -8.05 -0.03 31.59
C LEU A 53 -9.43 -0.71 31.74
N LEU A 54 -10.36 -0.10 32.48
CA LEU A 54 -11.75 -0.57 32.55
C LEU A 54 -12.43 -0.48 31.19
N ASP A 55 -12.28 0.64 30.50
CA ASP A 55 -12.84 0.81 29.15
C ASP A 55 -12.18 -0.14 28.15
N TRP A 56 -10.86 -0.35 28.24
CA TRP A 56 -10.12 -1.33 27.47
C TRP A 56 -10.68 -2.74 27.64
N VAL A 57 -10.90 -3.22 28.87
CA VAL A 57 -11.46 -4.57 29.10
C VAL A 57 -12.90 -4.68 28.59
N ARG A 58 -13.71 -3.63 28.75
CA ARG A 58 -15.12 -3.60 28.28
C ARG A 58 -15.20 -3.75 26.77
N LEU A 59 -14.37 -3.04 26.02
CA LEU A 59 -14.35 -3.11 24.56
C LEU A 59 -14.08 -4.53 24.05
N HIS A 60 -13.21 -5.28 24.73
CA HIS A 60 -12.79 -6.61 24.31
C HIS A 60 -13.61 -7.74 24.97
N LYS A 61 -14.63 -7.40 25.77
CA LYS A 61 -15.55 -8.36 26.42
C LYS A 61 -17.03 -7.97 26.26
N ALA A 62 -17.51 -7.99 25.01
CA ALA A 62 -18.89 -7.64 24.66
C ALA A 62 -19.96 -8.70 25.03
N ASP A 63 -19.55 -9.94 25.34
CA ASP A 63 -20.45 -11.07 25.69
C ASP A 63 -21.40 -10.74 26.87
N VAL A 64 -20.96 -9.90 27.80
CA VAL A 64 -21.79 -9.48 28.95
C VAL A 64 -23.01 -8.67 28.49
N ASP A 65 -22.87 -7.81 27.47
CA ASP A 65 -23.98 -7.00 26.97
C ASP A 65 -24.98 -7.83 26.15
N GLU A 66 -24.52 -8.86 25.45
CA GLU A 66 -25.39 -9.80 24.74
C GLU A 66 -26.19 -10.64 25.74
N LYS A 67 -25.51 -11.27 26.71
CA LYS A 67 -26.17 -12.01 27.80
C LYS A 67 -27.15 -11.16 28.59
N ALA A 68 -26.82 -9.89 28.83
CA ALA A 68 -27.71 -8.96 29.51
C ALA A 68 -28.96 -8.65 28.68
N LYS A 69 -28.82 -8.45 27.37
CA LYS A 69 -29.98 -8.25 26.47
C LYS A 69 -30.90 -9.46 26.50
N ASP A 70 -30.35 -10.67 26.41
CA ASP A 70 -31.13 -11.91 26.45
C ASP A 70 -31.91 -12.05 27.76
N VAL A 71 -31.24 -11.79 28.89
CA VAL A 71 -31.88 -11.80 30.23
C VAL A 71 -32.99 -10.75 30.31
N LEU A 72 -32.76 -9.54 29.79
CA LEU A 72 -33.73 -8.44 29.86
C LEU A 72 -34.93 -8.61 28.92
N GLN A 73 -34.77 -9.35 27.82
CA GLN A 73 -35.84 -9.68 26.87
C GLN A 73 -36.69 -10.87 27.30
N SER A 74 -36.24 -11.64 28.30
CA SER A 74 -37.02 -12.72 28.91
C SER A 74 -38.30 -12.19 29.58
N ASP A 75 -39.36 -13.01 29.58
CA ASP A 75 -40.62 -12.72 30.26
C ASP A 75 -40.45 -12.51 31.78
N SER A 76 -39.50 -13.21 32.40
CA SER A 76 -39.13 -13.06 33.82
C SER A 76 -37.62 -12.90 34.00
N PRO A 77 -37.07 -11.68 33.77
CA PRO A 77 -35.62 -11.45 33.79
C PRO A 77 -34.93 -11.90 35.09
N ALA A 78 -35.59 -11.69 36.23
CA ALA A 78 -35.07 -11.97 37.56
C ALA A 78 -35.00 -13.48 37.92
N GLU A 79 -35.67 -14.32 37.15
CA GLU A 79 -35.64 -15.79 37.29
C GLU A 79 -34.81 -16.46 36.19
N HIS A 80 -34.24 -15.67 35.28
CA HIS A 80 -33.43 -16.18 34.18
C HIS A 80 -32.13 -16.82 34.70
N HIS A 81 -31.71 -17.94 34.09
CA HIS A 81 -30.54 -18.72 34.52
C HIS A 81 -29.24 -17.88 34.55
N ASN A 82 -29.01 -17.03 33.55
CA ASN A 82 -27.84 -16.15 33.47
C ASN A 82 -27.98 -14.83 34.26
N TYR A 83 -29.07 -14.62 35.00
CA TYR A 83 -29.34 -13.34 35.65
C TYR A 83 -28.22 -12.92 36.62
N TRP A 84 -27.82 -13.82 37.52
CA TRP A 84 -26.77 -13.53 38.49
C TRP A 84 -25.38 -13.44 37.86
N ASP A 85 -25.13 -14.19 36.80
CA ASP A 85 -23.87 -14.12 36.05
C ASP A 85 -23.71 -12.73 35.40
N VAL A 86 -24.80 -12.16 34.87
CA VAL A 86 -24.81 -10.79 34.35
C VAL A 86 -24.61 -9.76 35.47
N VAL A 87 -25.30 -9.90 36.61
CA VAL A 87 -25.13 -8.98 37.75
C VAL A 87 -23.69 -9.01 38.27
N VAL A 88 -23.12 -10.20 38.46
CA VAL A 88 -21.74 -10.36 38.92
C VAL A 88 -20.77 -9.82 37.86
N SER A 89 -20.99 -10.09 36.57
CA SER A 89 -20.16 -9.55 35.49
C SER A 89 -20.17 -8.02 35.43
N TYR A 90 -21.31 -7.38 35.66
CA TYR A 90 -21.38 -5.93 35.77
C TYR A 90 -20.58 -5.39 36.96
N VAL A 91 -20.64 -6.06 38.12
CA VAL A 91 -19.80 -5.68 39.27
C VAL A 91 -18.32 -5.88 38.95
N LEU A 92 -17.92 -7.00 38.35
CA LEU A 92 -16.52 -7.25 37.98
C LEU A 92 -15.98 -6.19 36.99
N GLN A 93 -16.79 -5.75 36.03
CA GLN A 93 -16.45 -4.69 35.06
C GLN A 93 -16.56 -3.25 35.63
N GLY A 94 -16.93 -3.08 36.90
CA GLY A 94 -17.16 -1.77 37.53
C GLY A 94 -18.39 -1.01 36.98
N ARG A 95 -19.34 -1.71 36.35
CA ARG A 95 -20.61 -1.17 35.82
C ARG A 95 -21.71 -1.23 36.89
N LEU A 96 -21.51 -0.43 37.93
CA LEU A 96 -22.31 -0.55 39.15
C LEU A 96 -23.74 -0.07 38.95
N GLU A 97 -23.98 0.87 38.04
CA GLU A 97 -25.33 1.41 37.82
C GLU A 97 -26.24 0.36 37.17
N GLU A 98 -25.74 -0.39 36.19
CA GLU A 98 -26.45 -1.50 35.57
C GLU A 98 -26.67 -2.65 36.57
N ALA A 99 -25.67 -2.96 37.40
CA ALA A 99 -25.83 -3.93 38.48
C ALA A 99 -26.93 -3.51 39.46
N ARG A 100 -26.98 -2.22 39.85
CA ARG A 100 -28.03 -1.68 40.73
C ARG A 100 -29.42 -1.81 40.11
N GLN A 101 -29.57 -1.41 38.85
CA GLN A 101 -30.84 -1.51 38.13
C GLN A 101 -31.37 -2.96 38.08
N MET A 102 -30.48 -3.92 37.90
CA MET A 102 -30.83 -5.34 37.98
C MET A 102 -31.25 -5.70 39.41
N LEU A 103 -30.42 -5.42 40.42
CA LEU A 103 -30.71 -5.75 41.83
C LEU A 103 -32.06 -5.21 42.34
N VAL A 104 -32.50 -4.04 41.86
CA VAL A 104 -33.83 -3.48 42.19
C VAL A 104 -34.99 -4.38 41.73
N LYS A 105 -34.85 -5.05 40.57
CA LYS A 105 -35.85 -6.01 40.06
C LYS A 105 -35.96 -7.21 41.01
N GLN A 106 -34.83 -7.74 41.47
CA GLN A 106 -34.81 -8.85 42.44
C GLN A 106 -35.33 -8.45 43.82
N ALA A 107 -35.01 -7.23 44.27
CA ALA A 107 -35.51 -6.69 45.54
C ALA A 107 -37.04 -6.58 45.60
N THR A 108 -37.69 -6.45 44.44
CA THR A 108 -39.16 -6.41 44.32
C THR A 108 -39.79 -7.79 44.54
N LEU A 109 -39.11 -8.86 44.12
CA LEU A 109 -39.56 -10.24 44.27
C LEU A 109 -39.30 -10.81 45.68
N GLN A 110 -38.27 -10.31 46.37
CA GLN A 110 -37.88 -10.78 47.72
C GLN A 110 -38.02 -9.68 48.79
N PRO A 111 -39.25 -9.37 49.22
CA PRO A 111 -39.49 -8.30 50.20
C PRO A 111 -38.86 -8.56 51.58
N ALA A 112 -38.63 -9.83 51.95
CA ALA A 112 -37.97 -10.22 53.20
C ALA A 112 -36.52 -9.71 53.29
N SER A 113 -35.82 -9.64 52.16
CA SER A 113 -34.42 -9.20 52.06
C SER A 113 -34.29 -7.74 51.61
N ARG A 114 -35.40 -6.98 51.57
CA ARG A 114 -35.46 -5.62 51.02
C ARG A 114 -34.46 -4.66 51.68
N ASN A 115 -34.24 -4.79 52.99
CA ASN A 115 -33.26 -3.96 53.71
C ASN A 115 -31.83 -4.26 53.26
N MET A 116 -31.49 -5.53 53.01
CA MET A 116 -30.17 -5.92 52.49
C MET A 116 -29.94 -5.38 51.07
N TYR A 117 -30.95 -5.47 50.20
CA TYR A 117 -30.86 -4.89 48.85
C TYR A 117 -30.69 -3.36 48.88
N LYS A 118 -31.37 -2.65 49.80
CA LYS A 118 -31.18 -1.20 49.97
C LYS A 118 -29.78 -0.85 50.48
N LEU A 119 -29.22 -1.65 51.40
CA LEU A 119 -27.85 -1.45 51.89
C LEU A 119 -26.85 -1.68 50.77
N MET A 120 -26.99 -2.77 49.99
CA MET A 120 -26.14 -3.03 48.83
C MET A 120 -26.25 -1.93 47.78
N ASP A 121 -27.46 -1.46 47.47
CA ASP A 121 -27.68 -0.33 46.56
C ASP A 121 -26.95 0.95 47.04
N SER A 122 -27.02 1.23 48.35
CA SER A 122 -26.27 2.33 48.96
C SER A 122 -24.75 2.14 48.80
N LEU A 123 -24.21 0.94 49.03
CA LEU A 123 -22.78 0.67 48.87
C LEU A 123 -22.32 0.86 47.42
N LEU A 124 -23.07 0.32 46.46
CA LEU A 124 -22.76 0.43 45.04
C LEU A 124 -22.85 1.89 44.54
N SER A 125 -23.88 2.62 44.96
CA SER A 125 -24.08 4.03 44.55
C SER A 125 -23.02 4.99 45.11
N LYS A 126 -22.43 4.66 46.27
CA LYS A 126 -21.40 5.48 46.93
C LYS A 126 -19.98 5.14 46.48
N MET A 127 -19.79 4.10 45.68
CA MET A 127 -18.45 3.70 45.24
C MET A 127 -17.79 4.84 44.47
N PRO A 128 -16.61 5.32 44.90
CA PRO A 128 -15.99 6.47 44.28
C PRO A 128 -15.24 6.07 43.00
N PHE A 129 -15.45 6.86 41.94
CA PHE A 129 -14.63 6.83 40.72
C PHE A 129 -13.79 8.10 40.64
N TYR A 130 -12.56 7.98 40.15
CA TYR A 130 -11.69 9.13 39.95
C TYR A 130 -12.25 10.03 38.84
N ASN A 131 -12.22 11.34 39.04
CA ASN A 131 -12.66 12.31 38.03
C ASN A 131 -11.48 13.20 37.60
N PRO A 132 -10.82 12.90 36.47
CA PRO A 132 -9.66 13.64 36.00
C PRO A 132 -9.95 15.11 35.66
N GLY A 133 -11.19 15.45 35.29
CA GLY A 133 -11.61 16.81 34.96
C GLY A 133 -12.08 17.65 36.16
N GLY A 134 -12.10 17.07 37.36
CA GLY A 134 -12.50 17.74 38.60
C GLY A 134 -11.34 18.39 39.34
N THR A 135 -11.64 19.11 40.42
CA THR A 135 -10.63 19.66 41.34
C THR A 135 -10.12 18.65 42.36
N GLN A 136 -10.52 17.38 42.26
CA GLN A 136 -10.22 16.34 43.24
C GLN A 136 -8.76 15.88 43.09
N THR A 137 -8.01 15.90 44.19
CA THR A 137 -6.64 15.34 44.19
C THR A 137 -6.68 13.81 44.28
N LEU A 138 -5.63 13.14 43.79
CA LEU A 138 -5.52 11.68 43.89
C LEU A 138 -5.56 11.21 45.35
N THR A 139 -4.99 11.97 46.29
CA THR A 139 -5.03 11.68 47.73
C THR A 139 -6.44 11.80 48.31
N GLU A 140 -7.21 12.83 47.91
CA GLU A 140 -8.61 12.96 48.33
C GLU A 140 -9.48 11.82 47.79
N PHE A 141 -9.22 11.38 46.55
CA PHE A 141 -9.88 10.22 45.97
C PHE A 141 -9.56 8.95 46.76
N ASP A 142 -8.28 8.67 47.00
CA ASP A 142 -7.80 7.52 47.76
C ASP A 142 -8.40 7.46 49.17
N VAL A 143 -8.45 8.58 49.90
CA VAL A 143 -9.10 8.65 51.21
C VAL A 143 -10.60 8.32 51.12
N LYS A 144 -11.32 8.87 50.13
CA LYS A 144 -12.75 8.55 49.94
C LYS A 144 -12.95 7.07 49.60
N TRP A 145 -12.09 6.51 48.76
CA TRP A 145 -12.14 5.10 48.37
C TRP A 145 -11.88 4.19 49.56
N ARG A 146 -10.85 4.47 50.37
CA ARG A 146 -10.57 3.67 51.59
C ARG A 146 -11.70 3.74 52.60
N ASN A 147 -12.30 4.91 52.82
CA ASN A 147 -13.44 5.04 53.73
C ASN A 147 -14.65 4.21 53.25
N TRP A 148 -14.91 4.20 51.93
CA TRP A 148 -15.94 3.36 51.34
C TRP A 148 -15.58 1.87 51.48
N HIS A 149 -14.34 1.48 51.19
CA HIS A 149 -13.86 0.11 51.29
C HIS A 149 -13.95 -0.42 52.73
N GLU A 150 -13.57 0.38 53.73
CA GLU A 150 -13.74 0.06 55.15
C GLU A 150 -15.22 -0.09 55.56
N GLU A 151 -16.13 0.67 54.95
CA GLU A 151 -17.57 0.51 55.15
C GLU A 151 -18.05 -0.84 54.60
N VAL A 152 -17.63 -1.23 53.39
CA VAL A 152 -17.95 -2.53 52.78
C VAL A 152 -17.39 -3.69 53.63
N ASP A 153 -16.12 -3.62 54.02
CA ASP A 153 -15.45 -4.64 54.85
C ASP A 153 -16.13 -4.80 56.22
N ARG A 154 -16.60 -3.71 56.82
CA ARG A 154 -17.39 -3.77 58.07
C ARG A 154 -18.68 -4.56 57.88
N TYR A 155 -19.45 -4.27 56.82
CA TYR A 155 -20.69 -5.00 56.55
C TYR A 155 -20.47 -6.50 56.29
N LEU A 156 -19.34 -6.86 55.67
CA LEU A 156 -18.93 -8.25 55.47
C LEU A 156 -18.59 -8.93 56.80
N LYS A 157 -17.80 -8.28 57.66
CA LYS A 157 -17.42 -8.79 59.00
C LYS A 157 -18.62 -8.94 59.94
N ASP A 158 -19.59 -8.03 59.84
CA ASP A 158 -20.84 -8.07 60.60
C ASP A 158 -21.81 -9.15 60.10
N ASN A 159 -21.45 -9.92 59.05
CA ASN A 159 -22.27 -10.94 58.41
C ASN A 159 -23.65 -10.43 57.96
N THR A 160 -23.71 -9.16 57.56
CA THR A 160 -24.96 -8.47 57.21
C THR A 160 -25.69 -9.15 56.05
N PHE A 161 -24.95 -9.76 55.12
CA PHE A 161 -25.48 -10.39 53.91
C PHE A 161 -25.52 -11.92 53.97
N ALA A 162 -25.20 -12.56 55.11
CA ALA A 162 -25.06 -14.03 55.21
C ALA A 162 -26.33 -14.83 54.86
N SER A 163 -27.52 -14.21 54.93
CA SER A 163 -28.77 -14.88 54.52
C SER A 163 -28.99 -14.89 53.01
N ASN A 164 -28.20 -14.14 52.22
CA ASN A 164 -28.28 -14.11 50.77
C ASN A 164 -26.89 -14.30 50.15
N ARG A 165 -26.61 -15.53 49.70
CA ARG A 165 -25.34 -15.92 49.09
C ARG A 165 -24.88 -14.99 47.96
N HIS A 166 -25.81 -14.49 47.13
CA HIS A 166 -25.45 -13.63 46.00
C HIS A 166 -25.04 -12.22 46.44
N LEU A 167 -25.71 -11.65 47.44
CA LEU A 167 -25.32 -10.35 47.99
C LEU A 167 -24.02 -10.45 48.80
N GLU A 168 -23.83 -11.56 49.51
CA GLU A 168 -22.56 -11.85 50.18
C GLU A 168 -21.41 -11.98 49.17
N LEU A 169 -21.63 -12.68 48.05
CA LEU A 169 -20.67 -12.78 46.95
C LEU A 169 -20.30 -11.40 46.40
N ILE A 170 -21.29 -10.55 46.09
CA ILE A 170 -21.04 -9.18 45.62
C ILE A 170 -20.24 -8.40 46.68
N CYS A 171 -20.60 -8.52 47.96
CA CYS A 171 -19.87 -7.85 49.04
C CYS A 171 -18.40 -8.31 49.11
N LYS A 172 -18.11 -9.61 48.97
CA LYS A 172 -16.74 -10.15 48.92
C LYS A 172 -15.96 -9.63 47.72
N ILE A 173 -16.59 -9.52 46.56
CA ILE A 173 -16.01 -8.90 45.36
C ILE A 173 -15.67 -7.43 45.62
N LEU A 174 -16.58 -6.66 46.22
CA LEU A 174 -16.35 -5.24 46.52
C LEU A 174 -15.21 -5.00 47.53
N VAL A 175 -14.99 -5.93 48.47
CA VAL A 175 -13.82 -5.91 49.37
C VAL A 175 -12.52 -6.27 48.64
N GLY A 176 -12.61 -6.86 47.45
CA GLY A 176 -11.44 -7.33 46.71
C GLY A 176 -10.85 -8.61 47.28
N ASP A 177 -11.69 -9.51 47.81
CA ASP A 177 -11.26 -10.84 48.26
C ASP A 177 -10.73 -11.65 47.08
N GLU A 178 -9.41 -11.92 47.07
CA GLU A 178 -8.72 -12.51 45.93
C GLU A 178 -9.22 -13.93 45.62
N ASP A 179 -9.50 -14.74 46.65
CA ASP A 179 -10.03 -16.09 46.49
C ASP A 179 -11.40 -16.06 45.82
N THR A 180 -12.31 -15.20 46.30
CA THR A 180 -13.64 -15.01 45.68
C THR A 180 -13.53 -14.56 44.22
N LEU A 181 -12.61 -13.65 43.90
CA LEU A 181 -12.41 -13.20 42.51
C LEU A 181 -11.91 -14.35 41.61
N LEU A 182 -11.01 -15.19 42.12
CA LEU A 182 -10.51 -16.37 41.40
C LEU A 182 -11.56 -17.47 41.26
N GLU A 183 -12.53 -17.59 42.18
CA GLU A 183 -13.69 -18.47 41.99
C GLU A 183 -14.55 -18.06 40.78
N GLN A 184 -14.50 -16.78 40.38
CA GLN A 184 -15.24 -16.24 39.23
C GLN A 184 -14.41 -16.25 37.92
N LYS A 185 -13.40 -17.11 37.79
CA LYS A 185 -12.55 -17.25 36.59
C LYS A 185 -13.35 -17.37 35.29
N GLU A 186 -14.43 -18.14 35.28
CA GLU A 186 -15.29 -18.32 34.09
C GLU A 186 -15.96 -17.00 33.66
N LEU A 187 -16.46 -16.21 34.62
CA LEU A 187 -17.07 -14.91 34.37
C LEU A 187 -16.04 -13.83 34.05
N LEU A 188 -14.78 -13.97 34.48
CA LEU A 188 -13.68 -13.07 34.11
C LEU A 188 -13.11 -13.40 32.73
N SER A 189 -13.09 -14.68 32.35
CA SER A 189 -12.57 -15.31 31.12
C SER A 189 -11.07 -15.10 30.84
N THR A 190 -10.50 -13.96 31.23
CA THR A 190 -9.10 -13.62 30.95
C THR A 190 -8.39 -13.04 32.17
N TRP A 191 -7.08 -13.27 32.27
CA TRP A 191 -6.26 -12.81 33.40
C TRP A 191 -6.14 -11.28 33.46
N TYR A 192 -6.21 -10.60 32.31
CA TYR A 192 -6.15 -9.14 32.27
C TYR A 192 -7.46 -8.49 32.72
N HIS A 193 -8.62 -9.16 32.54
CA HIS A 193 -9.87 -8.72 33.18
C HIS A 193 -9.80 -8.91 34.70
N PHE A 194 -9.21 -10.02 35.16
CA PHE A 194 -8.91 -10.22 36.58
C PHE A 194 -7.99 -9.14 37.13
N LEU A 195 -6.91 -8.79 36.41
CA LEU A 195 -6.01 -7.69 36.77
C LEU A 195 -6.77 -6.38 36.98
N VAL A 196 -7.57 -5.95 36.00
CA VAL A 196 -8.31 -4.69 36.08
C VAL A 196 -9.34 -4.71 37.22
N THR A 197 -10.02 -5.84 37.43
CA THR A 197 -10.95 -6.01 38.55
C THR A 197 -10.24 -5.91 39.90
N ARG A 198 -9.08 -6.56 40.04
CA ARG A 198 -8.25 -6.50 41.25
C ARG A 198 -7.75 -5.08 41.51
N LEU A 199 -7.33 -4.35 40.47
CA LEU A 199 -6.94 -2.95 40.62
C LEU A 199 -8.12 -2.08 41.08
N LEU A 200 -9.32 -2.31 40.55
CA LEU A 200 -10.52 -1.57 40.93
C LEU A 200 -10.90 -1.73 42.41
N TYR A 201 -10.82 -2.95 42.93
CA TYR A 201 -11.28 -3.27 44.30
C TYR A 201 -10.18 -3.34 45.35
N SER A 202 -8.90 -3.31 44.96
CA SER A 202 -7.77 -3.37 45.91
C SER A 202 -6.79 -2.21 45.78
N HIS A 203 -6.56 -1.68 44.57
CA HIS A 203 -5.47 -0.73 44.29
C HIS A 203 -5.85 0.36 43.25
N PRO A 204 -6.83 1.24 43.56
CA PRO A 204 -7.39 2.16 42.56
C PRO A 204 -6.44 3.30 42.15
N THR A 205 -5.37 3.53 42.92
CA THR A 205 -4.36 4.57 42.65
C THR A 205 -3.02 3.98 42.18
N VAL A 206 -3.05 2.81 41.54
CA VAL A 206 -1.86 2.17 40.98
C VAL A 206 -1.10 3.12 40.05
N LYS A 207 0.23 3.12 40.17
CA LYS A 207 1.10 3.88 39.29
C LYS A 207 1.44 3.04 38.05
N PRO A 208 1.62 3.68 36.87
CA PRO A 208 2.07 2.98 35.67
C PRO A 208 3.31 2.10 35.91
N THR A 209 4.30 2.62 36.66
CA THR A 209 5.56 1.91 36.95
C THR A 209 5.39 0.60 37.71
N ASP A 210 4.31 0.47 38.49
CA ASP A 210 4.10 -0.68 39.37
C ASP A 210 3.16 -1.71 38.71
N LEU A 211 2.58 -1.38 37.56
CA LEU A 211 1.54 -2.16 36.89
C LEU A 211 2.03 -3.56 36.49
N HIS A 212 3.29 -3.67 36.04
CA HIS A 212 3.91 -4.95 35.71
C HIS A 212 3.86 -5.96 36.86
N TYR A 213 4.15 -5.54 38.10
CA TYR A 213 4.15 -6.45 39.24
C TYR A 213 2.76 -7.06 39.48
N TYR A 214 1.71 -6.24 39.34
CA TYR A 214 0.33 -6.70 39.43
C TYR A 214 -0.03 -7.60 38.25
N ALA A 215 0.37 -7.26 37.03
CA ALA A 215 0.12 -8.06 35.84
C ALA A 215 0.73 -9.46 35.94
N GLN A 216 2.00 -9.55 36.32
CA GLN A 216 2.70 -10.83 36.50
C GLN A 216 2.09 -11.68 37.63
N SER A 217 1.73 -11.04 38.75
CA SER A 217 1.03 -11.71 39.85
C SER A 217 -0.33 -12.24 39.41
N CYS A 218 -1.13 -11.44 38.69
CA CYS A 218 -2.45 -11.84 38.21
C CYS A 218 -2.37 -12.97 37.19
N LEU A 219 -1.40 -12.92 36.27
CA LEU A 219 -1.17 -14.00 35.31
C LEU A 219 -0.86 -15.31 36.05
N THR A 220 0.04 -15.28 37.04
CA THR A 220 0.44 -16.47 37.81
C THR A 220 -0.70 -17.06 38.64
N MET A 221 -1.61 -16.22 39.17
CA MET A 221 -2.78 -16.66 39.94
C MET A 221 -3.91 -17.18 39.03
N PHE A 222 -4.09 -16.55 37.87
CA PHE A 222 -5.19 -16.86 36.96
C PHE A 222 -4.89 -18.12 36.13
N LEU A 223 -3.65 -18.28 35.67
CA LEU A 223 -3.19 -19.49 35.00
C LEU A 223 -2.92 -20.60 36.02
N ASP A 224 -3.63 -21.72 35.91
CA ASP A 224 -3.30 -22.91 36.66
C ASP A 224 -1.96 -23.48 36.20
N SER A 225 -1.27 -24.27 37.02
CA SER A 225 0.03 -24.90 36.66
C SER A 225 0.01 -25.80 35.41
N ARG A 226 -1.17 -26.04 34.84
CA ARG A 226 -1.41 -26.84 33.62
C ARG A 226 -1.78 -26.01 32.39
N SER A 227 -2.13 -24.73 32.54
CA SER A 227 -2.43 -23.86 31.39
C SER A 227 -1.14 -23.34 30.75
N VAL A 228 -1.09 -23.39 29.43
CA VAL A 228 0.04 -22.87 28.64
C VAL A 228 -0.18 -21.38 28.43
N GLN A 229 0.82 -20.58 28.75
CA GLN A 229 0.83 -19.15 28.45
C GLN A 229 0.73 -18.94 26.93
N GLU A 230 -0.23 -18.12 26.48
CA GLU A 230 -0.40 -17.83 25.07
C GLU A 230 0.61 -16.78 24.61
N PRO A 231 1.01 -16.75 23.32
CA PRO A 231 1.93 -15.74 22.82
C PRO A 231 1.42 -14.30 23.01
N LEU A 232 0.09 -14.10 23.00
CA LEU A 232 -0.55 -12.82 23.31
C LEU A 232 -0.26 -12.37 24.74
N ASP A 233 -0.22 -13.29 25.71
CA ASP A 233 0.06 -12.95 27.12
C ASP A 233 1.48 -12.38 27.28
N SER A 234 2.45 -12.91 26.52
CA SER A 234 3.83 -12.37 26.48
C SER A 234 3.83 -10.92 26.01
N ILE A 235 3.09 -10.61 24.96
CA ILE A 235 2.99 -9.25 24.40
C ILE A 235 2.35 -8.30 25.41
N LEU A 236 1.24 -8.70 26.04
CA LEU A 236 0.55 -7.87 27.03
C LEU A 236 1.43 -7.64 28.26
N LEU A 237 2.15 -8.65 28.75
CA LEU A 237 3.12 -8.48 29.83
C LEU A 237 4.23 -7.50 29.46
N ALA A 238 4.83 -7.64 28.28
CA ALA A 238 5.84 -6.71 27.78
C ALA A 238 5.30 -5.28 27.70
N ALA A 239 4.03 -5.11 27.31
CA ALA A 239 3.38 -3.80 27.30
C ALA A 239 3.23 -3.22 28.72
N PHE A 240 2.81 -4.03 29.70
CA PHE A 240 2.73 -3.62 31.11
C PHE A 240 4.11 -3.37 31.76
N GLU A 241 5.18 -3.98 31.24
CA GLU A 241 6.59 -3.72 31.61
C GLU A 241 7.15 -2.43 30.98
N PHE A 242 6.40 -1.81 30.08
CA PHE A 242 6.87 -0.70 29.25
C PHE A 242 8.07 -1.05 28.35
N ASP A 243 8.25 -2.34 28.02
CA ASP A 243 9.25 -2.77 27.03
C ASP A 243 8.68 -2.74 25.61
N ILE A 244 8.69 -1.54 25.02
CA ILE A 244 8.18 -1.28 23.68
C ILE A 244 8.90 -2.14 22.62
N TYR A 245 10.20 -2.37 22.78
CA TYR A 245 10.99 -3.13 21.80
C TYR A 245 10.60 -4.62 21.80
N LEU A 246 10.33 -5.18 22.98
CA LEU A 246 9.82 -6.55 23.09
C LEU A 246 8.40 -6.67 22.53
N VAL A 247 7.52 -5.69 22.77
CA VAL A 247 6.18 -5.65 22.15
C VAL A 247 6.27 -5.69 20.63
N ILE A 248 7.08 -4.83 20.02
CA ILE A 248 7.27 -4.77 18.56
C ILE A 248 7.80 -6.11 18.02
N LYS A 249 8.82 -6.67 18.69
CA LYS A 249 9.44 -7.94 18.30
C LYS A 249 8.44 -9.10 18.38
N ASP A 250 7.77 -9.27 19.51
CA ASP A 250 6.85 -10.39 19.70
C ASP A 250 5.63 -10.26 18.77
N CYS A 251 5.13 -9.04 18.54
CA CYS A 251 4.07 -8.79 17.56
C CYS A 251 4.50 -9.19 16.13
N SER A 252 5.76 -8.94 15.75
CA SER A 252 6.27 -9.32 14.42
C SER A 252 6.28 -10.83 14.19
N ILE A 253 6.54 -11.61 15.25
CA ILE A 253 6.62 -13.07 15.20
C ILE A 253 5.22 -13.69 15.31
N VAL A 254 4.43 -13.23 16.28
CA VAL A 254 3.16 -13.85 16.65
C VAL A 254 2.05 -13.53 15.66
N LEU A 255 1.91 -12.26 15.27
CA LEU A 255 0.81 -11.82 14.41
C LEU A 255 1.11 -12.09 12.93
N ASN A 256 2.39 -12.24 12.57
CA ASN A 256 2.88 -12.35 11.19
C ASN A 256 2.27 -11.27 10.27
N ASN A 257 2.02 -10.08 10.84
CA ASN A 257 1.35 -8.98 10.18
C ASN A 257 2.25 -7.73 10.22
N TRP A 258 2.97 -7.54 9.12
CA TRP A 258 3.86 -6.39 8.94
C TRP A 258 3.12 -5.05 8.97
N TRP A 259 1.81 -5.00 8.66
CA TRP A 259 1.03 -3.77 8.74
C TRP A 259 1.00 -3.25 10.17
N PHE A 260 0.62 -4.10 11.13
CA PHE A 260 0.49 -3.70 12.53
C PHE A 260 1.82 -3.17 13.06
N VAL A 261 2.89 -3.95 12.88
CA VAL A 261 4.20 -3.64 13.44
C VAL A 261 4.81 -2.41 12.80
N ALA A 262 4.66 -2.23 11.48
CA ALA A 262 5.13 -1.05 10.78
C ALA A 262 4.42 0.23 11.26
N HIS A 263 3.09 0.20 11.37
CA HIS A 263 2.31 1.39 11.74
C HIS A 263 2.37 1.70 13.24
N LEU A 264 2.39 0.68 14.11
CA LEU A 264 2.58 0.90 15.55
C LEU A 264 3.97 1.49 15.80
N THR A 265 5.00 0.95 15.18
CA THR A 265 6.37 1.49 15.31
C THR A 265 6.46 2.90 14.76
N ASP A 266 5.85 3.16 13.60
CA ASP A 266 5.79 4.50 13.01
C ASP A 266 5.11 5.49 13.95
N LEU A 267 3.97 5.14 14.54
CA LEU A 267 3.25 5.98 15.50
C LEU A 267 4.09 6.26 16.75
N LEU A 268 4.71 5.24 17.33
CA LEU A 268 5.56 5.36 18.52
C LEU A 268 6.81 6.22 18.27
N ASP A 269 7.38 6.14 17.06
CA ASP A 269 8.48 7.02 16.63
C ASP A 269 8.04 8.47 16.52
N HIS A 270 6.86 8.74 15.95
CA HIS A 270 6.27 10.09 15.91
C HIS A 270 5.94 10.64 17.30
N CYS A 271 5.58 9.78 18.26
CA CYS A 271 5.46 10.11 19.68
C CYS A 271 6.82 10.33 20.38
N LYS A 272 7.95 10.11 19.69
CA LYS A 272 9.33 10.22 20.21
C LYS A 272 9.63 9.26 21.37
N LEU A 273 8.94 8.12 21.40
CA LEU A 273 9.11 7.09 22.43
C LEU A 273 10.23 6.11 22.07
N LEU A 274 10.58 6.01 20.79
CA LEU A 274 11.65 5.16 20.30
C LEU A 274 12.97 5.95 20.22
N GLN A 275 14.05 5.33 20.71
CA GLN A 275 15.39 5.84 20.47
C GLN A 275 15.86 5.43 19.07
N SER A 276 16.39 6.38 18.32
CA SER A 276 16.99 6.15 17.00
C SER A 276 18.34 5.43 17.15
N HIS A 277 18.30 4.13 17.42
CA HIS A 277 19.48 3.27 17.31
C HIS A 277 19.54 2.72 15.89
N ASN A 278 20.64 3.02 15.21
CA ASN A 278 20.91 2.41 13.91
C ASN A 278 21.19 0.92 14.14
N LEU A 279 20.43 0.07 13.46
CA LEU A 279 20.71 -1.35 13.41
C LEU A 279 22.07 -1.55 12.71
N ASN A 280 22.72 -2.68 12.95
CA ASN A 280 24.03 -3.03 12.37
C ASN A 280 24.04 -3.01 10.82
N PHE A 281 22.87 -2.96 10.19
CA PHE A 281 22.67 -2.92 8.74
C PHE A 281 22.41 -1.51 8.17
N GLY A 282 22.61 -0.45 8.96
CA GLY A 282 22.63 0.94 8.48
C GLY A 282 21.26 1.63 8.39
N SER A 283 20.21 1.03 8.94
CA SER A 283 18.85 1.60 9.00
C SER A 283 18.32 1.55 10.44
N ASN A 284 17.36 2.41 10.76
CA ASN A 284 16.69 2.37 12.07
C ASN A 284 15.57 1.31 12.08
N MET A 285 15.12 0.91 13.27
CA MET A 285 14.07 -0.11 13.42
C MET A 285 12.77 0.24 12.67
N ARG A 286 12.37 1.51 12.72
CA ARG A 286 11.18 2.02 12.03
C ARG A 286 11.27 1.79 10.53
N GLU A 287 12.36 2.23 9.91
CA GLU A 287 12.58 2.11 8.47
C GLU A 287 12.67 0.64 8.06
N PHE A 288 13.37 -0.22 8.82
CA PHE A 288 13.39 -1.66 8.55
C PHE A 288 11.97 -2.25 8.45
N LEU A 289 11.11 -1.98 9.44
CA LEU A 289 9.75 -2.52 9.47
C LEU A 289 8.85 -1.94 8.38
N LEU A 290 9.00 -0.65 8.05
CA LEU A 290 8.31 -0.03 6.92
C LEU A 290 8.75 -0.63 5.58
N LEU A 291 10.04 -0.93 5.40
CA LEU A 291 10.56 -1.54 4.18
C LEU A 291 10.06 -2.98 3.99
N GLU A 292 9.98 -3.77 5.05
CA GLU A 292 9.40 -5.12 5.01
C GLU A 292 7.91 -5.07 4.64
N TYR A 293 7.15 -4.15 5.26
CA TYR A 293 5.74 -3.95 4.91
C TYR A 293 5.56 -3.48 3.46
N ALA A 294 6.33 -2.48 3.02
CA ALA A 294 6.30 -1.95 1.66
C ALA A 294 6.67 -3.03 0.64
N SER A 295 7.68 -3.85 0.92
CA SER A 295 8.08 -4.98 0.07
C SER A 295 6.97 -6.02 -0.04
N GLY A 296 6.27 -6.31 1.06
CA GLY A 296 5.07 -7.16 1.06
C GLY A 296 3.97 -6.60 0.14
N LEU A 297 3.65 -5.31 0.27
CA LEU A 297 2.67 -4.63 -0.59
C LEU A 297 3.09 -4.61 -2.07
N PHE A 298 4.39 -4.49 -2.34
CA PHE A 298 4.93 -4.40 -3.69
C PHE A 298 4.72 -5.68 -4.50
N THR A 299 4.69 -6.85 -3.82
CA THR A 299 4.38 -8.12 -4.47
C THR A 299 2.93 -8.21 -4.97
N HIS A 300 2.02 -7.41 -4.41
CA HIS A 300 0.60 -7.46 -4.74
C HIS A 300 0.26 -6.64 -6.00
N HIS A 301 -0.52 -7.25 -6.90
CA HIS A 301 -0.79 -6.70 -8.24
C HIS A 301 -1.48 -5.33 -8.25
N SER A 302 -2.27 -4.99 -7.23
CA SER A 302 -2.99 -3.71 -7.11
C SER A 302 -2.38 -2.73 -6.12
N LEU A 303 -1.59 -3.20 -5.14
CA LEU A 303 -1.12 -2.38 -4.00
C LEU A 303 0.30 -1.85 -4.18
N TRP A 304 1.03 -2.31 -5.19
CA TRP A 304 2.39 -1.86 -5.46
C TRP A 304 2.53 -0.34 -5.62
N GLN A 305 1.48 0.36 -6.07
CA GLN A 305 1.49 1.84 -6.12
C GLN A 305 1.56 2.45 -4.72
N CYS A 306 0.76 1.96 -3.77
CA CYS A 306 0.82 2.41 -2.38
C CYS A 306 2.19 2.09 -1.76
N ALA A 307 2.80 0.96 -2.12
CA ALA A 307 4.13 0.61 -1.63
C ALA A 307 5.21 1.64 -2.03
N VAL A 308 5.07 2.28 -3.21
CA VAL A 308 5.99 3.35 -3.63
C VAL A 308 5.97 4.51 -2.63
N ASP A 309 4.78 4.90 -2.16
CA ASP A 309 4.65 5.98 -1.19
C ASP A 309 5.34 5.61 0.13
N TYR A 310 5.25 4.36 0.59
CA TYR A 310 6.00 3.91 1.77
C TYR A 310 7.53 3.98 1.57
N PHE A 311 8.02 3.59 0.39
CA PHE A 311 9.45 3.70 0.08
C PHE A 311 9.94 5.16 0.10
N ASP A 312 9.13 6.12 -0.33
CA ASP A 312 9.51 7.54 -0.29
C ASP A 312 9.63 8.09 1.14
N HIS A 313 8.90 7.51 2.10
CA HIS A 313 8.97 7.89 3.52
C HIS A 313 10.09 7.17 4.30
N CYS A 314 10.92 6.37 3.60
CA CYS A 314 12.10 5.71 4.16
C CYS A 314 13.37 6.48 3.76
N PRO A 315 14.09 7.09 4.74
CA PRO A 315 15.13 8.09 4.45
C PRO A 315 16.45 7.53 3.89
N GLU A 316 16.88 6.34 4.32
CA GLU A 316 18.23 5.82 4.01
C GLU A 316 18.17 4.81 2.85
N LEU A 317 17.32 3.79 2.96
CA LEU A 317 17.28 2.65 2.04
C LEU A 317 16.08 2.67 1.09
N GLY A 318 15.07 3.51 1.34
CA GLY A 318 13.83 3.59 0.57
C GLY A 318 14.03 3.69 -0.93
N ARG A 319 14.85 4.66 -1.37
CA ARG A 319 15.15 4.88 -2.79
C ARG A 319 15.84 3.68 -3.43
N ALA A 320 16.87 3.13 -2.79
CA ALA A 320 17.61 1.99 -3.33
C ALA A 320 16.71 0.74 -3.45
N CYS A 321 15.84 0.51 -2.47
CA CYS A 321 14.84 -0.57 -2.52
C CYS A 321 13.84 -0.36 -3.66
N LEU A 322 13.30 0.85 -3.83
CA LEU A 322 12.38 1.17 -4.92
C LEU A 322 13.05 0.97 -6.29
N GLU A 323 14.28 1.43 -6.46
CA GLU A 323 15.07 1.26 -7.70
C GLU A 323 15.24 -0.21 -8.10
N LEU A 324 15.41 -1.12 -7.13
CA LEU A 324 15.54 -2.55 -7.37
C LEU A 324 14.20 -3.26 -7.61
N GLN A 325 13.14 -2.83 -6.93
CA GLN A 325 11.84 -3.49 -7.00
C GLN A 325 11.01 -3.04 -8.21
N ILE A 326 11.12 -1.77 -8.63
CA ILE A 326 10.32 -1.22 -9.72
C ILE A 326 10.51 -1.93 -11.07
N GLU A 327 11.72 -2.43 -11.33
CA GLU A 327 12.02 -3.19 -12.54
C GLU A 327 11.35 -4.57 -12.58
N ARG A 328 10.92 -5.08 -11.41
CA ARG A 328 10.25 -6.39 -11.30
C ARG A 328 8.75 -6.31 -11.54
N VAL A 329 8.18 -5.11 -11.63
CA VAL A 329 6.73 -4.94 -11.87
C VAL A 329 6.38 -5.53 -13.23
N PRO A 330 5.44 -6.50 -13.32
CA PRO A 330 5.10 -7.10 -14.60
C PRO A 330 4.42 -6.06 -15.50
N LEU A 331 5.06 -5.75 -16.63
CA LEU A 331 4.65 -4.70 -17.57
C LEU A 331 3.68 -5.24 -18.63
N ASP A 332 2.58 -5.88 -18.23
CA ASP A 332 1.69 -6.63 -19.14
C ASP A 332 0.98 -5.76 -20.18
N THR A 333 0.69 -4.51 -19.83
CA THR A 333 -0.05 -3.56 -20.66
C THR A 333 0.70 -2.24 -20.80
N GLU A 334 0.50 -1.55 -21.92
CA GLU A 334 1.09 -0.23 -22.16
C GLU A 334 0.64 0.82 -21.13
N ARG A 335 -0.62 0.75 -20.69
CA ARG A 335 -1.14 1.61 -19.62
C ARG A 335 -0.38 1.42 -18.31
N LYS A 336 -0.07 0.17 -17.95
CA LYS A 336 0.69 -0.12 -16.72
C LYS A 336 2.14 0.38 -16.85
N ALA A 337 2.77 0.19 -18.01
CA ALA A 337 4.11 0.70 -18.27
C ALA A 337 4.19 2.23 -18.17
N LEU A 338 3.22 2.95 -18.73
CA LEU A 338 3.14 4.42 -18.62
C LEU A 338 2.97 4.89 -17.17
N LYS A 339 2.21 4.16 -16.34
CA LYS A 339 2.09 4.46 -14.91
C LYS A 339 3.41 4.28 -14.17
N VAL A 340 4.11 3.16 -14.39
CA VAL A 340 5.43 2.90 -13.78
C VAL A 340 6.43 3.97 -14.22
N LEU A 341 6.43 4.33 -15.50
CA LEU A 341 7.30 5.38 -16.03
C LEU A 341 7.06 6.73 -15.37
N ARG A 342 5.80 7.15 -15.23
CA ARG A 342 5.46 8.40 -14.56
C ARG A 342 6.01 8.44 -13.14
N ILE A 343 5.86 7.35 -12.39
CA ILE A 343 6.40 7.20 -11.03
C ILE A 343 7.93 7.39 -11.01
N CYS A 344 8.63 6.77 -11.96
CA CYS A 344 10.09 6.89 -12.09
C CYS A 344 10.53 8.29 -12.54
N GLU A 345 9.81 8.94 -13.45
CA GLU A 345 10.09 10.30 -13.94
C GLU A 345 9.92 11.34 -12.83
N GLU A 346 8.82 11.25 -12.06
CA GLU A 346 8.56 12.12 -10.90
C GLU A 346 9.68 12.02 -9.84
N ARG A 347 10.34 10.85 -9.74
CA ARG A 347 11.44 10.58 -8.79
C ARG A 347 12.85 10.65 -9.40
N GLN A 348 12.98 11.12 -10.64
CA GLN A 348 14.26 11.26 -11.36
C GLN A 348 15.07 9.96 -11.51
N MET A 349 14.40 8.81 -11.57
CA MET A 349 14.98 7.47 -11.71
C MET A 349 15.33 7.17 -13.19
N SER A 350 16.32 7.90 -13.72
CA SER A 350 16.62 7.93 -15.17
C SER A 350 17.06 6.58 -15.75
N GLU A 351 17.76 5.76 -14.96
CA GLU A 351 18.21 4.43 -15.39
C GLU A 351 17.05 3.45 -15.51
N GLN A 352 16.12 3.48 -14.55
CA GLN A 352 14.91 2.65 -14.55
C GLN A 352 13.97 3.07 -15.68
N VAL A 353 13.80 4.38 -15.93
CA VAL A 353 13.07 4.90 -17.11
C VAL A 353 13.63 4.32 -18.40
N ARG A 354 14.96 4.33 -18.56
CA ARG A 354 15.64 3.77 -19.74
C ARG A 354 15.41 2.27 -19.85
N SER A 355 15.58 1.53 -18.76
CA SER A 355 15.37 0.08 -18.66
C SER A 355 13.95 -0.32 -19.06
N ILE A 356 12.94 0.32 -18.48
CA ILE A 356 11.51 0.08 -18.77
C ILE A 356 11.19 0.36 -20.24
N CYS A 357 11.67 1.50 -20.77
CA CYS A 357 11.43 1.85 -22.17
C CYS A 357 12.07 0.84 -23.13
N LYS A 358 13.27 0.33 -22.85
CA LYS A 358 13.91 -0.72 -23.66
C LYS A 358 13.11 -2.02 -23.66
N ILE A 359 12.62 -2.46 -22.51
CA ILE A 359 11.78 -3.66 -22.39
C ILE A 359 10.50 -3.52 -23.23
N MET A 360 9.83 -2.37 -23.13
CA MET A 360 8.62 -2.08 -23.89
C MET A 360 8.89 -1.98 -25.40
N ALA A 361 10.01 -1.36 -25.80
CA ALA A 361 10.41 -1.26 -27.19
C ALA A 361 10.68 -2.64 -27.81
N MET A 362 11.41 -3.52 -27.11
CA MET A 362 11.64 -4.91 -27.54
C MET A 362 10.34 -5.70 -27.66
N ARG A 363 9.41 -5.54 -26.71
CA ARG A 363 8.12 -6.23 -26.77
C ARG A 363 7.26 -5.75 -27.94
N ALA A 364 7.21 -4.44 -28.18
CA ALA A 364 6.50 -3.88 -29.33
C ALA A 364 7.10 -4.38 -30.66
N LEU A 365 8.43 -4.48 -30.76
CA LEU A 365 9.11 -5.02 -31.92
C LEU A 365 8.77 -6.50 -32.17
N ARG A 366 8.73 -7.33 -31.11
CA ARG A 366 8.32 -8.74 -31.20
C ARG A 366 6.87 -8.91 -31.67
N ASN A 367 5.99 -7.97 -31.31
CA ASN A 367 4.60 -7.95 -31.74
C ASN A 367 4.40 -7.28 -33.12
N ASN A 368 5.47 -7.00 -33.86
CA ASN A 368 5.47 -6.33 -35.17
C ASN A 368 4.78 -4.95 -35.18
N ARG A 369 4.78 -4.25 -34.05
CA ARG A 369 4.27 -2.87 -33.93
C ARG A 369 5.44 -1.89 -33.99
N LEU A 370 5.87 -1.56 -35.20
CA LEU A 370 7.08 -0.76 -35.44
C LEU A 370 6.95 0.66 -34.90
N GLY A 371 5.79 1.33 -35.07
CA GLY A 371 5.59 2.67 -34.54
C GLY A 371 5.70 2.71 -33.02
N SER A 372 5.00 1.82 -32.32
CA SER A 372 5.13 1.71 -30.85
C SER A 372 6.57 1.42 -30.43
N ALA A 373 7.27 0.51 -31.10
CA ALA A 373 8.66 0.19 -30.80
C ALA A 373 9.58 1.40 -30.96
N LEU A 374 9.39 2.20 -32.02
CA LEU A 374 10.17 3.40 -32.27
C LEU A 374 9.93 4.47 -31.21
N SER A 375 8.65 4.73 -30.87
CA SER A 375 8.28 5.66 -29.79
C SER A 375 8.96 5.30 -28.46
N TRP A 376 8.91 4.01 -28.08
CA TRP A 376 9.56 3.52 -26.87
C TRP A 376 11.10 3.63 -26.93
N SER A 377 11.70 3.38 -28.09
CA SER A 377 13.16 3.53 -28.31
C SER A 377 13.63 4.99 -28.18
N ILE A 378 12.85 5.93 -28.72
CA ILE A 378 13.14 7.37 -28.64
C ILE A 378 13.11 7.83 -27.17
N ARG A 379 12.10 7.41 -26.41
CA ARG A 379 12.02 7.70 -24.97
C ARG A 379 13.18 7.10 -24.18
N ALA A 380 13.63 5.89 -24.55
CA ALA A 380 14.82 5.27 -23.98
C ALA A 380 16.14 5.99 -24.34
N LYS A 381 16.13 6.91 -25.31
CA LYS A 381 17.33 7.51 -25.92
C LYS A 381 18.32 6.45 -26.41
N ASP A 382 17.81 5.32 -26.91
CA ASP A 382 18.63 4.24 -27.45
C ASP A 382 18.83 4.41 -28.96
N ALA A 383 19.96 5.01 -29.35
CA ALA A 383 20.29 5.29 -30.75
C ALA A 383 20.49 4.03 -31.59
N ALA A 384 21.07 2.98 -31.01
CA ALA A 384 21.30 1.71 -31.71
C ALA A 384 19.98 1.01 -32.00
N PHE A 385 19.06 0.97 -31.02
CA PHE A 385 17.75 0.36 -31.22
C PHE A 385 16.87 1.18 -32.15
N ALA A 386 16.94 2.52 -32.09
CA ALA A 386 16.25 3.40 -33.03
C ALA A 386 16.74 3.18 -34.48
N THR A 387 18.03 2.92 -34.65
CA THR A 387 18.63 2.57 -35.94
C THR A 387 18.08 1.26 -36.49
N LEU A 388 18.05 0.21 -35.67
CA LEU A 388 17.49 -1.10 -36.06
C LEU A 388 16.02 -1.00 -36.50
N ILE A 389 15.20 -0.25 -35.74
CA ILE A 389 13.78 -0.08 -36.07
C ILE A 389 13.63 0.76 -37.36
N SER A 390 14.45 1.80 -37.53
CA SER A 390 14.45 2.63 -38.74
C SER A 390 14.81 1.82 -39.98
N GLU A 391 15.80 0.95 -39.90
CA GLU A 391 16.16 0.05 -41.01
C GLU A 391 15.02 -0.91 -41.36
N ARG A 392 14.29 -1.41 -40.37
CA ARG A 392 13.11 -2.26 -40.60
C ARG A 392 11.96 -1.50 -41.28
N PHE A 393 11.74 -0.23 -40.94
CA PHE A 393 10.78 0.62 -41.67
C PHE A 393 11.16 0.79 -43.15
N LEU A 394 12.45 1.01 -43.43
CA LEU A 394 12.95 1.16 -44.80
C LEU A 394 12.85 -0.14 -45.59
N GLN A 395 13.14 -1.29 -44.97
CA GLN A 395 12.95 -2.60 -45.59
C GLN A 395 11.48 -2.88 -45.92
N ASP A 396 10.57 -2.59 -44.98
CA ASP A 396 9.12 -2.72 -45.21
C ASP A 396 8.66 -1.82 -46.36
N TYR A 397 9.21 -0.60 -46.46
CA TYR A 397 8.94 0.30 -47.58
C TYR A 397 9.46 -0.27 -48.91
N CYS A 398 10.70 -0.76 -48.97
CA CYS A 398 11.24 -1.39 -50.19
C CYS A 398 10.38 -2.57 -50.68
N ALA A 399 9.81 -3.34 -49.75
CA ALA A 399 8.99 -4.51 -50.08
C ALA A 399 7.55 -4.15 -50.50
N LYS A 400 6.93 -3.15 -49.87
CA LYS A 400 5.49 -2.83 -50.02
C LYS A 400 5.20 -1.53 -50.76
N GLY A 401 6.20 -0.66 -50.93
CA GLY A 401 6.07 0.69 -51.49
C GLY A 401 5.29 1.69 -50.61
N THR A 402 5.00 1.35 -49.35
CA THR A 402 4.24 2.19 -48.42
C THR A 402 4.80 2.11 -47.00
N PHE A 403 4.69 3.20 -46.25
CA PHE A 403 5.06 3.22 -44.83
C PHE A 403 3.91 2.75 -43.93
N SER A 404 4.26 1.98 -42.91
CA SER A 404 3.42 1.76 -41.73
C SER A 404 3.53 2.96 -40.76
N ASP A 405 2.46 3.23 -40.00
CA ASP A 405 2.44 4.22 -38.90
C ASP A 405 2.94 5.64 -39.28
N LEU A 406 2.38 6.21 -40.36
CA LEU A 406 2.74 7.53 -40.93
C LEU A 406 2.72 8.67 -39.90
N ASP A 407 1.71 8.70 -39.02
CA ASP A 407 1.51 9.77 -38.05
C ASP A 407 2.68 9.91 -37.07
N LEU A 408 3.34 8.82 -36.71
CA LEU A 408 4.47 8.86 -35.79
C LEU A 408 5.70 9.46 -36.47
N ILE A 409 5.99 9.03 -37.70
CA ILE A 409 7.16 9.47 -38.47
C ILE A 409 7.03 10.96 -38.80
N ASP A 410 5.81 11.42 -39.12
CA ASP A 410 5.51 12.81 -39.41
C ASP A 410 5.72 13.73 -38.18
N ASN A 411 5.66 13.18 -36.96
CA ASN A 411 5.76 13.92 -35.69
C ASN A 411 7.06 13.64 -34.89
N LEU A 412 8.13 13.17 -35.53
CA LEU A 412 9.40 12.89 -34.85
C LEU A 412 10.08 14.16 -34.27
N GLY A 413 9.93 15.31 -34.93
CA GLY A 413 10.51 16.58 -34.48
C GLY A 413 12.03 16.47 -34.19
N PRO A 414 12.53 17.00 -33.05
CA PRO A 414 13.93 16.89 -32.67
C PRO A 414 14.43 15.45 -32.45
N ALA A 415 13.54 14.48 -32.21
CA ALA A 415 13.93 13.10 -31.96
C ALA A 415 14.60 12.43 -33.17
N MET A 416 14.42 12.99 -34.38
CA MET A 416 15.11 12.53 -35.58
C MET A 416 16.63 12.47 -35.40
N LEU A 417 17.18 13.40 -34.64
CA LEU A 417 18.62 13.54 -34.38
C LEU A 417 19.19 12.46 -33.46
N LEU A 418 18.35 11.54 -32.96
CA LEU A 418 18.82 10.43 -32.12
C LEU A 418 19.73 9.46 -32.90
N SER A 419 19.48 9.27 -34.20
CA SER A 419 20.38 8.51 -35.07
C SER A 419 20.30 8.97 -36.52
N ASP A 420 21.38 8.75 -37.26
CA ASP A 420 21.47 9.09 -38.68
C ASP A 420 20.39 8.36 -39.51
N ARG A 421 20.14 7.08 -39.20
CA ARG A 421 19.09 6.29 -39.87
C ARG A 421 17.69 6.80 -39.58
N LEU A 422 17.42 7.24 -38.35
CA LEU A 422 16.13 7.82 -38.00
C LEU A 422 15.97 9.22 -38.64
N THR A 423 17.05 9.99 -38.73
CA THR A 423 17.08 11.26 -39.47
C THR A 423 16.73 11.03 -40.94
N PHE A 424 17.37 10.05 -41.58
CA PHE A 424 17.06 9.68 -42.96
C PHE A 424 15.59 9.29 -43.12
N LEU A 425 15.07 8.40 -42.26
CA LEU A 425 13.66 7.97 -42.31
C LEU A 425 12.68 9.15 -42.23
N GLY A 426 12.88 10.05 -41.26
CA GLY A 426 12.00 11.21 -41.10
C GLY A 426 12.10 12.19 -42.26
N LYS A 427 13.31 12.46 -42.79
CA LYS A 427 13.51 13.34 -43.95
C LYS A 427 12.97 12.75 -45.24
N TYR A 428 13.11 11.45 -45.42
CA TYR A 428 12.56 10.77 -46.58
C TYR A 428 11.03 10.71 -46.55
N ARG A 429 10.43 10.64 -45.36
CA ARG A 429 8.98 10.83 -45.19
C ARG A 429 8.53 12.27 -45.48
N GLU A 430 9.30 13.27 -45.03
CA GLU A 430 9.08 14.68 -45.34
C GLU A 430 9.10 14.94 -46.86
N PHE A 431 9.97 14.25 -47.60
CA PHE A 431 9.97 14.26 -49.07
C PHE A 431 8.62 13.81 -49.66
N HIS A 432 8.09 12.66 -49.21
CA HIS A 432 6.79 12.16 -49.66
C HIS A 432 5.64 13.11 -49.33
N LYS A 433 5.71 13.79 -48.19
CA LYS A 433 4.73 14.82 -47.81
C LYS A 433 4.79 16.03 -48.76
N LEU A 434 5.98 16.57 -49.03
CA LEU A 434 6.18 17.67 -49.98
C LEU A 434 5.74 17.30 -51.40
N TYR A 435 6.00 16.06 -51.81
CA TYR A 435 5.56 15.51 -53.09
C TYR A 435 4.02 15.47 -53.18
N GLY A 436 3.34 14.98 -52.13
CA GLY A 436 1.88 14.97 -52.04
C GLY A 436 1.25 16.37 -52.03
N GLU A 437 1.92 17.34 -51.42
CA GLU A 437 1.55 18.77 -51.43
C GLU A 437 1.82 19.48 -52.78
N LYS A 438 2.36 18.76 -53.78
CA LYS A 438 2.77 19.29 -55.10
C LYS A 438 3.90 20.33 -55.05
N ARG A 439 4.68 20.36 -53.96
CA ARG A 439 5.86 21.23 -53.80
C ARG A 439 7.10 20.56 -54.41
N PHE A 440 7.03 20.29 -55.71
CA PHE A 440 8.00 19.43 -56.41
C PHE A 440 9.45 19.91 -56.34
N LYS A 441 9.70 21.23 -56.45
CA LYS A 441 11.06 21.80 -56.37
C LYS A 441 11.71 21.58 -55.00
N GLU A 442 10.93 21.72 -53.93
CA GLU A 442 11.42 21.52 -52.57
C GLU A 442 11.63 20.03 -52.28
N ALA A 443 10.70 19.18 -52.73
CA ALA A 443 10.84 17.73 -52.65
C ALA A 443 12.10 17.24 -53.38
N ALA A 444 12.35 17.73 -54.60
CA ALA A 444 13.53 17.41 -55.39
C ALA A 444 14.83 17.81 -54.69
N LYS A 445 14.88 19.03 -54.12
CA LYS A 445 16.04 19.50 -53.34
C LYS A 445 16.29 18.62 -52.11
N LEU A 446 15.22 18.23 -51.41
CA LEU A 446 15.31 17.36 -50.23
C LEU A 446 15.79 15.96 -50.61
N LEU A 447 15.24 15.36 -51.67
CA LEU A 447 15.64 14.05 -52.17
C LEU A 447 17.13 14.02 -52.55
N LEU A 448 17.57 15.03 -53.31
CA LEU A 448 18.98 15.16 -53.67
C LEU A 448 19.88 15.30 -52.43
N SER A 449 19.45 16.09 -51.44
CA SER A 449 20.20 16.25 -50.19
C SER A 449 20.33 14.94 -49.40
N LEU A 450 19.30 14.08 -49.45
CA LEU A 450 19.34 12.77 -48.76
C LEU A 450 20.34 11.80 -49.40
N MET A 451 20.53 11.90 -50.71
CA MET A 451 21.49 11.09 -51.46
C MET A 451 22.93 11.61 -51.26
N THR A 452 23.14 12.91 -51.44
CA THR A 452 24.49 13.51 -51.38
C THR A 452 25.05 13.60 -49.96
N ALA A 453 24.19 13.72 -48.93
CA ALA A 453 24.61 13.77 -47.53
C ALA A 453 25.11 12.42 -46.96
N LYS A 454 25.09 11.33 -47.75
CA LYS A 454 25.53 9.97 -47.36
C LYS A 454 24.83 9.38 -46.12
N ILE A 455 23.68 9.91 -45.73
CA ILE A 455 22.86 9.41 -44.61
C ILE A 455 22.02 8.20 -45.04
N ALA A 456 21.65 8.14 -46.33
CA ALA A 456 20.89 7.05 -46.93
C ALA A 456 21.69 5.72 -46.96
N PRO A 457 21.10 4.58 -46.56
CA PRO A 457 21.71 3.26 -46.75
C PRO A 457 21.95 2.99 -48.23
N ARG A 458 23.12 2.44 -48.61
CA ARG A 458 23.44 2.10 -50.01
C ARG A 458 22.38 1.17 -50.65
N SER A 459 21.87 0.22 -49.88
CA SER A 459 20.78 -0.68 -50.31
C SER A 459 19.47 0.05 -50.66
N PHE A 460 19.31 1.31 -50.21
CA PHE A 460 18.11 2.12 -50.44
C PHE A 460 18.28 3.13 -51.58
N TRP A 461 19.49 3.29 -52.13
CA TRP A 461 19.77 4.28 -53.18
C TRP A 461 18.99 4.02 -54.47
N MET A 462 18.86 2.75 -54.88
CA MET A 462 18.04 2.39 -56.05
C MET A 462 16.59 2.84 -55.88
N THR A 463 16.02 2.69 -54.68
CA THR A 463 14.67 3.14 -54.35
C THR A 463 14.55 4.66 -54.42
N LEU A 464 15.52 5.41 -53.86
CA LEU A 464 15.55 6.88 -53.94
C LEU A 464 15.62 7.38 -55.38
N LEU A 465 16.48 6.77 -56.20
CA LEU A 465 16.61 7.09 -57.62
C LEU A 465 15.31 6.80 -58.37
N THR A 466 14.68 5.66 -58.09
CA THR A 466 13.38 5.29 -58.68
C THR A 466 12.29 6.31 -58.29
N ASP A 467 12.28 6.77 -57.05
CA ASP A 467 11.33 7.79 -56.57
C ASP A 467 11.63 9.20 -57.13
N ALA A 468 12.82 9.43 -57.70
CA ALA A 468 13.14 10.65 -58.45
C ALA A 468 12.56 10.64 -59.87
N LEU A 469 12.26 9.47 -60.45
CA LEU A 469 11.75 9.34 -61.83
C LEU A 469 10.52 10.23 -62.11
N PRO A 470 9.47 10.24 -61.27
CA PRO A 470 8.29 11.05 -61.53
C PRO A 470 8.57 12.56 -61.50
N LEU A 471 9.64 12.99 -60.82
CA LEU A 471 10.10 14.38 -60.77
C LEU A 471 10.96 14.74 -61.98
N LEU A 472 11.74 13.78 -62.51
CA LEU A 472 12.56 13.94 -63.72
C LEU A 472 11.70 14.00 -65.00
N GLU A 473 10.56 13.30 -65.03
CA GLU A 473 9.66 13.26 -66.19
C GLU A 473 8.57 14.37 -66.18
N GLN A 474 8.65 15.33 -65.27
CA GLN A 474 7.74 16.47 -65.25
C GLN A 474 7.92 17.35 -66.50
N LYS A 475 6.82 17.97 -66.96
CA LYS A 475 6.86 18.92 -68.08
C LYS A 475 7.70 20.17 -67.77
N GLU A 476 7.71 20.57 -66.49
CA GLU A 476 8.56 21.64 -66.01
C GLU A 476 9.86 21.05 -65.46
N VAL A 477 10.98 21.67 -65.81
CA VAL A 477 12.28 21.35 -65.21
C VAL A 477 12.23 21.57 -63.70
N ILE A 478 12.29 20.47 -62.95
CA ILE A 478 12.32 20.46 -61.47
C ILE A 478 13.77 20.35 -60.97
N PHE A 479 14.58 19.47 -61.57
CA PHE A 479 16.01 19.34 -61.29
C PHE A 479 16.82 20.18 -62.28
N SER A 480 17.75 21.01 -61.78
CA SER A 480 18.67 21.78 -62.63
C SER A 480 19.69 20.87 -63.34
N ALA A 481 20.45 21.43 -64.29
CA ALA A 481 21.54 20.69 -64.94
C ALA A 481 22.54 20.14 -63.91
N ASP A 482 23.00 20.98 -62.97
CA ASP A 482 23.90 20.59 -61.87
C ASP A 482 23.31 19.48 -60.99
N GLN A 483 22.03 19.61 -60.60
CA GLN A 483 21.36 18.60 -59.77
C GLN A 483 21.19 17.28 -60.52
N THR A 484 20.99 17.33 -61.85
CA THR A 484 20.90 16.14 -62.70
C THR A 484 22.25 15.45 -62.81
N TYR A 485 23.35 16.20 -62.92
CA TYR A 485 24.70 15.64 -62.91
C TYR A 485 25.01 14.91 -61.59
N GLU A 486 24.61 15.46 -60.45
CA GLU A 486 24.76 14.80 -59.14
C GLU A 486 23.97 13.48 -59.07
N LEU A 487 22.72 13.46 -59.56
CA LEU A 487 21.94 12.21 -59.63
C LEU A 487 22.57 11.17 -60.57
N MET A 488 23.11 11.61 -61.71
CA MET A 488 23.87 10.74 -62.63
C MET A 488 25.11 10.17 -61.94
N TYR A 489 25.84 10.98 -61.17
CA TYR A 489 26.98 10.51 -60.40
C TYR A 489 26.57 9.44 -59.37
N CYS A 490 25.49 9.66 -58.62
CA CYS A 490 24.99 8.66 -57.67
C CYS A 490 24.54 7.35 -58.35
N LEU A 491 23.92 7.44 -59.54
CA LEU A 491 23.53 6.26 -60.32
C LEU A 491 24.76 5.47 -60.78
N GLU A 492 25.79 6.14 -61.29
CA GLU A 492 27.02 5.49 -61.75
C GLU A 492 27.83 4.88 -60.59
N GLU A 493 27.88 5.55 -59.42
CA GLU A 493 28.46 4.98 -58.20
C GLU A 493 27.74 3.68 -57.82
N LEU A 494 26.40 3.67 -57.85
CA LEU A 494 25.60 2.48 -57.57
C LEU A 494 25.90 1.34 -58.56
N THR A 495 25.86 1.61 -59.86
CA THR A 495 26.10 0.59 -60.90
C THR A 495 27.53 0.06 -60.92
N SER A 496 28.51 0.87 -60.50
CA SER A 496 29.90 0.41 -60.38
C SER A 496 30.11 -0.64 -59.29
N SER A 497 29.16 -0.73 -58.35
CA SER A 497 29.20 -1.62 -57.18
C SER A 497 28.26 -2.83 -57.29
N LEU A 498 27.46 -2.92 -58.35
CA LEU A 498 26.53 -4.02 -58.59
C LEU A 498 27.17 -5.02 -59.56
N ASP A 499 27.38 -6.26 -59.12
CA ASP A 499 27.64 -7.40 -60.01
C ASP A 499 26.31 -7.79 -60.66
N THR A 500 26.02 -7.19 -61.81
CA THR A 500 24.70 -7.25 -62.48
C THR A 500 24.42 -8.64 -63.07
N GLU A 501 23.62 -9.47 -62.38
CA GLU A 501 23.00 -10.69 -62.92
C GLU A 501 21.45 -10.67 -62.91
N GLU A 502 20.79 -9.64 -62.39
CA GLU A 502 19.32 -9.55 -62.32
C GLU A 502 18.71 -8.58 -63.37
N ASP A 503 17.97 -9.14 -64.35
CA ASP A 503 17.28 -8.41 -65.45
C ASP A 503 16.38 -7.22 -65.00
N VAL A 504 15.80 -7.33 -63.80
CA VAL A 504 14.85 -6.33 -63.27
C VAL A 504 15.57 -5.06 -62.81
N GLU A 505 16.76 -5.18 -62.20
CA GLU A 505 17.55 -4.01 -61.81
C GLU A 505 18.14 -3.32 -63.04
N GLN A 506 18.51 -4.09 -64.06
CA GLN A 506 19.03 -3.55 -65.31
C GLN A 506 17.99 -2.70 -66.05
N THR A 507 16.74 -3.16 -66.09
CA THR A 507 15.63 -2.39 -66.67
C THR A 507 15.40 -1.07 -65.94
N LYS A 508 15.49 -1.06 -64.60
CA LYS A 508 15.37 0.18 -63.81
C LYS A 508 16.51 1.16 -64.09
N VAL A 509 17.73 0.67 -64.19
CA VAL A 509 18.92 1.49 -64.51
C VAL A 509 18.79 2.14 -65.88
N GLU A 510 18.34 1.40 -66.90
CA GLU A 510 18.11 1.95 -68.25
C GLU A 510 17.05 3.06 -68.25
N LEU A 511 15.95 2.85 -67.54
CA LEU A 511 14.88 3.83 -67.41
C LEU A 511 15.35 5.10 -66.68
N LEU A 512 16.17 4.95 -65.64
CA LEU A 512 16.81 6.06 -64.92
C LEU A 512 17.75 6.84 -65.82
N ARG A 513 18.62 6.17 -66.58
CA ARG A 513 19.54 6.83 -67.54
C ARG A 513 18.78 7.63 -68.60
N LEU A 514 17.69 7.07 -69.13
CA LEU A 514 16.86 7.75 -70.12
C LEU A 514 16.19 9.01 -69.54
N SER A 515 15.63 8.90 -68.34
CA SER A 515 14.92 9.99 -67.67
C SER A 515 15.88 11.12 -67.27
N LEU A 516 17.07 10.78 -66.77
CA LEU A 516 18.13 11.74 -66.45
C LEU A 516 18.61 12.48 -67.71
N ALA A 517 18.84 11.77 -68.83
CA ALA A 517 19.26 12.39 -70.09
C ALA A 517 18.20 13.36 -70.65
N ARG A 518 16.91 12.99 -70.55
CA ARG A 518 15.80 13.86 -70.96
C ARG A 518 15.70 15.10 -70.10
N ASN A 519 15.73 14.96 -68.77
CA ASN A 519 15.70 16.10 -67.87
C ASN A 519 16.90 17.01 -68.09
N LEU A 520 18.11 16.46 -68.27
CA LEU A 520 19.33 17.24 -68.54
C LEU A 520 19.18 18.07 -69.83
N ALA A 521 18.68 17.47 -70.92
CA ALA A 521 18.44 18.19 -72.16
C ALA A 521 17.43 19.34 -71.97
N MET A 522 16.33 19.09 -71.23
CA MET A 522 15.35 20.13 -70.92
C MET A 522 15.90 21.23 -70.02
N ALA A 523 16.69 20.86 -69.01
CA ALA A 523 17.30 21.77 -68.04
C ALA A 523 18.30 22.71 -68.72
N ILE A 524 19.20 22.18 -69.56
CA ILE A 524 20.18 22.98 -70.31
C ILE A 524 19.48 23.99 -71.23
N VAL A 525 18.44 23.56 -71.95
CA VAL A 525 17.68 24.47 -72.83
C VAL A 525 16.99 25.56 -72.01
N LYS A 526 16.38 25.22 -70.87
CA LYS A 526 15.66 26.18 -70.04
C LYS A 526 16.60 27.15 -69.31
N GLU A 527 17.71 26.67 -68.78
CA GLU A 527 18.71 27.50 -68.08
C GLU A 527 19.44 28.40 -69.09
N GLY A 528 19.84 27.85 -70.23
CA GLY A 528 20.48 28.62 -71.31
C GLY A 528 19.56 29.62 -72.03
N THR A 529 18.23 29.53 -71.87
CA THR A 529 17.27 30.51 -72.40
C THR A 529 16.86 31.59 -71.40
N VAL A 530 17.20 31.44 -70.12
CA VAL A 530 16.91 32.43 -69.05
C VAL A 530 18.04 33.46 -68.91
N GLU A 531 19.23 33.20 -69.48
CA GLU A 531 20.37 34.13 -69.50
C GLU A 531 20.39 35.13 -70.69
N THR A 532 19.27 35.32 -71.38
CA THR A 532 19.06 36.44 -72.34
C THR A 532 17.83 37.23 -71.99
#